data_AF-A0A398CIA5-F1
#
_entry.id   AF-A0A398CIA5-F1
#
_cell.length_a   1.000
_cell.length_b   1.000
_cell.length_c   1.000
_cell.angle_alpha   90.00
_cell.angle_beta   90.00
_cell.angle_gamma   90.00
#
_symmetry.space_group_name_H-M   'P 1'
#
loop_
_entity.id
_entity.type
_entity.pdbx_description
1 polymer ?
#
loop_
_entity_poly.entity_id
_entity_poly.type
_entity_poly.pdbx_seq_one_letter_code
_entity_poly.pdbx_strand_id
1 'polypeptide(L)'
;MRGHTFSTFSRMMLLACIIFDLAAIVSFFAIFQWFIVLDPLKSIMMLLVLLSGLMLVNVALVFPGALLRKAGVAYSTAIIFLTLLYAVVSNTLSVIFVFGSGIWYVVWELLALAVFLCLFAVIGFFSKSASEDMTGEALEQTAKGLLQVRLMEIEEILITKRHEEGMQPVIDSFARLKERIQASTPFMRITNNRAVNDAENKISEKLEYLLASLEASKINPHSFDAQGLIEETRRLVVQREQLIIT
;
A
#
# COMPACT_ATOMS: atom_id res chain seq x y z
N MET A 1 -24.80 5.96 -0.94
CA MET A 1 -25.20 4.81 -0.09
C MET A 1 -24.01 3.88 0.26
N ARG A 2 -22.88 4.38 0.78
CA ARG A 2 -21.70 3.56 1.14
C ARG A 2 -21.37 3.54 2.65
N GLY A 3 -22.19 4.18 3.50
CA GLY A 3 -21.91 4.32 4.95
C GLY A 3 -22.48 3.22 5.85
N HIS A 4 -23.52 2.50 5.43
CA HIS A 4 -24.20 1.53 6.31
C HIS A 4 -23.55 0.14 6.35
N THR A 5 -22.88 -0.30 5.28
CA THR A 5 -22.27 -1.64 5.21
C THR A 5 -21.05 -1.81 6.12
N PHE A 6 -20.25 -0.74 6.29
CA PHE A 6 -19.08 -0.75 7.16
C PHE A 6 -19.44 -0.92 8.64
N SER A 7 -20.55 -0.29 9.07
CA SER A 7 -21.08 -0.38 10.44
C SER A 7 -21.57 -1.79 10.76
N THR A 8 -22.31 -2.42 9.86
CA THR A 8 -22.89 -3.75 10.09
C THR A 8 -21.80 -4.83 10.08
N PHE A 9 -20.83 -4.73 9.18
CA PHE A 9 -19.68 -5.64 9.13
C PHE A 9 -18.82 -5.57 10.41
N SER A 10 -18.49 -4.36 10.89
CA SER A 10 -17.78 -4.19 12.16
C SER A 10 -18.53 -4.79 13.35
N ARG A 11 -19.86 -4.63 13.39
CA ARG A 11 -20.70 -5.20 14.45
C ARG A 11 -20.74 -6.72 14.39
N MET A 12 -20.86 -7.31 13.20
CA MET A 12 -20.81 -8.76 13.03
C MET A 12 -19.43 -9.33 13.41
N MET A 13 -18.35 -8.62 13.09
CA MET A 13 -16.99 -9.02 13.44
C MET A 13 -16.76 -9.00 14.95
N LEU A 14 -17.22 -7.96 15.65
CA LEU A 14 -17.22 -7.90 17.12
C LEU A 14 -18.00 -9.06 17.74
N LEU A 15 -19.18 -9.35 17.19
CA LEU A 15 -20.05 -10.43 17.67
C LEU A 15 -19.40 -11.81 17.43
N ALA A 16 -18.73 -12.00 16.29
CA ALA A 16 -17.95 -13.19 16.00
C ALA A 16 -16.75 -13.36 16.93
N CYS A 17 -16.03 -12.27 17.26
CA CYS A 17 -14.94 -12.30 18.24
C CYS A 17 -15.44 -12.72 19.63
N ILE A 18 -16.57 -12.15 20.08
CA ILE A 18 -17.18 -12.51 21.37
C ILE A 18 -17.59 -13.99 21.40
N ILE A 19 -18.22 -14.49 20.33
CA ILE A 19 -18.60 -15.91 20.24
C ILE A 19 -17.36 -16.81 20.25
N PHE A 20 -16.31 -16.43 19.52
CA PHE A 20 -15.05 -17.18 19.47
C PHE A 20 -14.35 -17.21 20.84
N ASP A 21 -14.25 -16.08 21.53
CA ASP A 21 -13.67 -15.99 22.87
C ASP A 21 -14.44 -16.85 23.88
N LEU A 22 -15.77 -16.77 23.85
CA LEU A 22 -16.64 -17.62 24.68
C LEU A 22 -16.41 -19.10 24.39
N ALA A 23 -16.35 -19.49 23.12
CA ALA A 23 -16.09 -20.87 22.72
C ALA A 23 -14.71 -21.35 23.18
N ALA A 24 -13.68 -20.51 23.05
CA ALA A 24 -12.32 -20.82 23.48
C ALA A 24 -12.21 -20.97 25.01
N ILE A 25 -12.81 -20.05 25.77
CA ILE A 25 -12.83 -20.09 27.25
C ILE A 25 -13.62 -21.31 27.75
N VAL A 26 -14.80 -21.59 27.17
CA VAL A 26 -15.59 -22.78 27.54
C VAL A 26 -14.84 -24.06 27.22
N SER A 27 -14.19 -24.13 26.06
CA SER A 27 -13.36 -25.30 25.68
C SER A 27 -12.18 -25.49 26.63
N PHE A 28 -11.54 -24.40 27.06
CA PHE A 28 -10.47 -24.44 28.05
C PHE A 28 -10.96 -25.04 29.38
N PHE A 29 -12.08 -24.55 29.92
CA PHE A 29 -12.65 -25.10 31.15
C PHE A 29 -13.08 -26.56 31.00
N ALA A 30 -13.65 -26.95 29.86
CA ALA A 30 -14.07 -28.33 29.60
C ALA A 30 -12.89 -29.31 29.57
N ILE A 31 -11.78 -28.92 28.95
CA ILE A 31 -10.59 -29.77 28.81
C ILE A 31 -9.78 -29.81 30.12
N PHE A 32 -9.66 -28.69 30.82
CA PHE A 32 -8.80 -28.53 31.99
C PHE A 32 -9.53 -28.52 33.34
N GLN A 33 -10.80 -28.90 33.39
CA GLN A 33 -11.60 -28.93 34.63
C GLN A 33 -10.90 -29.66 35.79
N TRP A 34 -10.23 -30.78 35.50
CA TRP A 34 -9.53 -31.59 36.50
C TRP A 34 -8.26 -30.91 37.02
N PHE A 35 -7.64 -30.05 36.21
CA PHE A 35 -6.42 -29.32 36.60
C PHE A 35 -6.68 -28.18 37.56
N ILE A 36 -7.85 -27.54 37.47
CA ILE A 36 -8.26 -26.48 38.39
C ILE A 36 -8.29 -26.97 39.84
N VAL A 37 -8.65 -28.25 40.04
CA VAL A 37 -8.73 -28.86 41.36
C VAL A 37 -7.34 -29.30 41.87
N LEU A 38 -6.45 -29.74 40.98
CA LEU A 38 -5.15 -30.31 41.34
C LEU A 38 -4.04 -29.26 41.55
N ASP A 39 -3.96 -28.25 40.68
CA ASP A 39 -2.94 -27.18 40.77
C ASP A 39 -3.54 -25.82 40.34
N PRO A 40 -4.21 -25.12 41.28
CA PRO A 40 -4.99 -23.92 40.96
C PRO A 40 -4.12 -22.75 40.50
N LEU A 41 -2.87 -22.64 40.98
CA LEU A 41 -1.95 -21.56 40.59
C LEU A 41 -1.53 -21.70 39.12
N LYS A 42 -1.17 -22.90 38.68
CA LYS A 42 -0.83 -23.14 37.27
C LYS A 42 -2.04 -22.94 36.36
N SER A 43 -3.21 -23.38 36.78
CA SER A 43 -4.44 -23.19 35.99
C SER A 43 -4.79 -21.71 35.79
N ILE A 44 -4.55 -20.85 36.80
CA ILE A 44 -4.75 -19.41 36.68
C ILE A 44 -3.74 -18.81 35.68
N MET A 45 -2.48 -19.24 35.73
CA MET A 45 -1.45 -18.76 34.79
C MET A 45 -1.78 -19.14 33.34
N MET A 46 -2.21 -20.39 33.09
CA MET A 46 -2.64 -20.86 31.77
C MET A 46 -3.83 -20.05 31.25
N LEU A 47 -4.80 -19.72 32.12
CA LEU A 47 -5.94 -18.89 31.76
C LEU A 47 -5.52 -17.46 31.40
N LEU A 48 -4.58 -16.86 32.15
CA LEU A 48 -4.06 -15.53 31.84
C LEU A 48 -3.34 -15.49 30.48
N VAL A 49 -2.59 -16.54 30.17
CA VAL A 49 -1.92 -16.71 28.87
C VAL A 49 -2.97 -16.82 27.75
N LEU A 50 -3.99 -17.66 27.91
CA LEU A 50 -5.10 -17.77 26.95
C LEU A 50 -5.79 -16.41 26.73
N LEU A 51 -6.14 -15.69 27.80
CA LEU A 51 -6.79 -14.39 27.73
C LEU A 51 -5.91 -13.35 27.04
N SER A 52 -4.60 -13.35 27.30
CA SER A 52 -3.66 -12.46 26.63
C SER A 52 -3.57 -12.74 25.11
N GLY A 53 -3.59 -14.02 24.72
CA GLY A 53 -3.63 -14.43 23.32
C GLY A 53 -4.92 -14.01 22.62
N LEU A 54 -6.07 -14.25 23.23
CA LEU A 54 -7.38 -13.82 22.71
C LEU A 54 -7.46 -12.29 22.59
N MET A 55 -6.95 -11.55 23.58
CA MET A 55 -6.88 -10.10 23.52
C MET A 55 -6.05 -9.60 22.32
N LEU A 56 -4.89 -10.22 22.06
CA LEU A 56 -4.07 -9.88 20.89
C LEU A 56 -4.79 -10.20 19.57
N VAL A 57 -5.46 -11.34 19.47
CA VAL A 57 -6.26 -11.72 18.29
C VAL A 57 -7.37 -10.69 18.05
N ASN A 58 -8.09 -10.30 19.10
CA ASN A 58 -9.17 -9.31 19.01
C ASN A 58 -8.67 -7.93 18.63
N VAL A 59 -7.53 -7.47 19.16
CA VAL A 59 -6.92 -6.20 18.76
C VAL A 59 -6.55 -6.23 17.28
N ALA A 60 -5.96 -7.34 16.79
CA ALA A 60 -5.62 -7.51 15.38
C ALA A 60 -6.86 -7.54 14.47
N LEU A 61 -7.96 -8.15 14.92
CA LEU A 61 -9.21 -8.25 14.17
C LEU A 61 -10.05 -6.96 14.18
N VAL A 62 -10.13 -6.25 15.32
CA VAL A 62 -10.97 -5.05 15.50
C VAL A 62 -10.34 -3.79 14.93
N PHE A 63 -9.01 -3.71 14.87
CA PHE A 63 -8.29 -2.59 14.24
C PHE A 63 -7.57 -3.00 12.96
N PRO A 64 -8.27 -3.63 11.98
CA PRO A 64 -7.64 -4.07 10.76
C PRO A 64 -7.18 -2.84 9.98
N GLY A 65 -7.87 -1.71 10.05
CA GLY A 65 -7.51 -0.47 9.34
C GLY A 65 -6.17 0.15 9.74
N ALA A 66 -5.68 -0.06 10.96
CA ALA A 66 -4.34 0.37 11.37
C ALA A 66 -3.23 -0.52 10.78
N LEU A 67 -3.54 -1.80 10.57
CA LEU A 67 -2.66 -2.82 9.98
C LEU A 67 -2.77 -2.87 8.44
N LEU A 68 -3.95 -2.70 7.84
CA LEU A 68 -4.21 -2.78 6.41
C LEU A 68 -3.68 -1.55 5.65
N ARG A 69 -3.82 -0.34 6.23
CA ARG A 69 -3.45 0.91 5.54
C ARG A 69 -1.96 1.05 5.23
N LYS A 70 -1.10 0.31 5.93
CA LYS A 70 0.36 0.44 5.80
C LYS A 70 1.03 -0.73 5.07
N ALA A 71 0.26 -1.77 4.70
CA ALA A 71 0.85 -3.10 4.61
C ALA A 71 0.05 -4.15 3.80
N GLY A 72 -1.21 -3.88 3.45
CA GLY A 72 -2.02 -4.74 2.57
C GLY A 72 -2.67 -5.96 3.25
N VAL A 73 -3.51 -6.68 2.49
CA VAL A 73 -4.33 -7.80 2.99
C VAL A 73 -3.46 -8.99 3.44
N ALA A 74 -2.36 -9.26 2.74
CA ALA A 74 -1.46 -10.37 3.06
C ALA A 74 -0.82 -10.23 4.45
N TYR A 75 -0.46 -9.00 4.86
CA TYR A 75 0.10 -8.72 6.18
C TYR A 75 -0.92 -8.94 7.31
N SER A 76 -2.15 -8.47 7.12
CA SER A 76 -3.23 -8.69 8.09
C SER A 76 -3.51 -10.19 8.28
N THR A 77 -3.57 -10.96 7.19
CA THR A 77 -3.75 -12.42 7.25
C THR A 77 -2.57 -13.11 7.94
N ALA A 78 -1.33 -12.71 7.62
CA ALA A 78 -0.13 -13.27 8.23
C ALA A 78 -0.07 -13.02 9.74
N ILE A 79 -0.46 -11.83 10.21
CA ILE A 79 -0.51 -11.52 11.64
C ILE A 79 -1.61 -12.31 12.35
N ILE A 80 -2.80 -12.42 11.76
CA ILE A 80 -3.89 -13.23 12.32
C ILE A 80 -3.43 -14.69 12.48
N PHE A 81 -2.83 -15.25 11.43
CA PHE A 81 -2.33 -16.63 11.46
C PHE A 81 -1.19 -16.82 12.48
N LEU A 82 -0.23 -15.89 12.53
CA LEU A 82 0.86 -15.93 13.50
C LEU A 82 0.36 -15.84 14.94
N THR A 83 -0.65 -15.01 15.20
CA THR A 83 -1.23 -14.84 16.54
C THR A 83 -2.01 -16.09 16.97
N LEU A 84 -2.77 -16.70 16.05
CA LEU A 84 -3.42 -17.99 16.28
C LEU A 84 -2.40 -19.10 16.55
N LEU A 85 -1.33 -19.17 15.75
CA LEU A 85 -0.26 -20.14 15.93
C LEU A 85 0.41 -19.98 17.30
N TYR A 86 0.73 -18.75 17.70
CA TYR A 86 1.27 -18.46 19.03
C TYR A 86 0.31 -18.92 20.13
N ALA A 87 -0.98 -18.59 20.03
CA ALA A 87 -1.97 -19.03 21.01
C ALA A 87 -2.03 -20.55 21.13
N VAL A 88 -1.99 -21.29 20.02
CA VAL A 88 -1.98 -22.77 20.03
C VAL A 88 -0.68 -23.32 20.63
N VAL A 89 0.48 -22.81 20.23
CA VAL A 89 1.79 -23.27 20.70
C VAL A 89 1.96 -22.99 22.19
N SER A 90 1.63 -21.78 22.64
CA SER A 90 1.70 -21.36 24.04
C SER A 90 0.74 -22.18 24.91
N ASN A 91 -0.52 -22.39 24.48
CA ASN A 91 -1.42 -23.27 25.22
C ASN A 91 -0.94 -24.73 25.22
N THR A 92 -0.35 -25.24 24.14
CA THR A 92 0.18 -26.61 24.10
C THR A 92 1.39 -26.77 25.02
N LEU A 93 2.30 -25.80 25.03
CA LEU A 93 3.43 -25.74 25.98
C LEU A 93 2.92 -25.72 27.42
N SER A 94 1.90 -24.90 27.68
CA SER A 94 1.22 -24.85 28.97
C SER A 94 0.76 -26.23 29.42
N VAL A 95 0.09 -27.02 28.56
CA VAL A 95 -0.33 -28.41 28.88
C VAL A 95 0.83 -29.36 29.12
N ILE A 96 1.88 -29.30 28.30
CA ILE A 96 3.04 -30.22 28.41
C ILE A 96 3.79 -29.98 29.72
N PHE A 97 3.92 -28.73 30.15
CA PHE A 97 4.63 -28.35 31.36
C PHE A 97 3.77 -28.36 32.62
N VAL A 98 2.51 -28.78 32.53
CA VAL A 98 1.61 -28.98 33.67
C VAL A 98 2.25 -29.86 34.77
N PHE A 99 2.87 -30.98 34.39
CA PHE A 99 3.54 -31.90 35.33
C PHE A 99 4.98 -31.48 35.67
N GLY A 100 5.48 -30.38 35.08
CA GLY A 100 6.85 -29.90 35.23
C GLY A 100 7.01 -28.83 36.32
N SER A 101 8.26 -28.36 36.46
CA SER A 101 8.62 -27.22 37.30
C SER A 101 8.05 -25.91 36.71
N GLY A 102 7.45 -25.08 37.57
CA GLY A 102 6.91 -23.77 37.17
C GLY A 102 7.97 -22.83 36.58
N ILE A 103 9.25 -23.01 36.93
CA ILE A 103 10.35 -22.23 36.36
C ILE A 103 10.56 -22.60 34.88
N TRP A 104 10.54 -23.90 34.55
CA TRP A 104 10.67 -24.36 33.17
C TRP A 104 9.49 -23.92 32.30
N TYR A 105 8.28 -23.94 32.86
CA TYR A 105 7.10 -23.38 32.22
C TYR A 105 7.30 -21.92 31.80
N VAL A 106 7.71 -21.05 32.74
CA VAL A 106 7.95 -19.63 32.47
C VAL A 106 9.05 -19.43 31.42
N VAL A 107 10.13 -20.20 31.47
CA VAL A 107 11.22 -20.11 30.49
C VAL A 107 10.74 -20.44 29.07
N TRP A 108 9.95 -21.50 28.91
CA TRP A 108 9.43 -21.89 27.60
C TRP A 108 8.38 -20.92 27.05
N GLU A 109 7.53 -20.35 27.90
CA GLU A 109 6.58 -19.31 27.49
C GLU A 109 7.31 -18.03 27.04
N LEU A 110 8.35 -17.61 27.78
CA LEU A 110 9.17 -16.46 27.38
C LEU A 110 9.90 -16.72 26.05
N LEU A 111 10.36 -17.95 25.82
CA LEU A 111 11.01 -18.34 24.57
C LEU A 111 10.01 -18.33 23.40
N ALA A 112 8.80 -18.87 23.60
CA ALA A 112 7.73 -18.83 22.60
C ALA A 112 7.33 -17.38 22.26
N LEU A 113 7.20 -16.52 23.28
CA LEU A 113 6.92 -15.09 23.11
C LEU A 113 8.05 -14.38 22.34
N ALA A 114 9.30 -14.68 22.64
CA ALA A 114 10.45 -14.10 21.93
C ALA A 114 10.46 -14.49 20.44
N VAL A 115 10.19 -15.75 20.12
CA VAL A 115 10.07 -16.23 18.74
C VAL A 115 8.90 -15.54 18.03
N PHE A 116 7.75 -15.42 18.70
CA PHE A 116 6.59 -14.70 18.16
C PHE A 116 6.91 -13.24 17.84
N LEU A 117 7.56 -12.52 18.75
CA LEU A 117 7.96 -11.12 18.53
C LEU A 117 8.97 -10.98 17.39
N CYS A 118 9.90 -11.92 17.25
CA CYS A 118 10.86 -11.96 16.15
C CYS A 118 10.14 -12.12 14.80
N LEU A 119 9.24 -13.11 14.69
CA LEU A 119 8.45 -13.34 13.48
C LEU A 119 7.55 -12.16 13.14
N PHE A 120 6.93 -11.54 14.16
CA PHE A 120 6.12 -10.34 13.99
C PHE A 120 6.94 -9.18 13.43
N ALA A 121 8.15 -8.96 13.95
CA ALA A 121 9.06 -7.92 13.46
C ALA A 121 9.49 -8.17 11.99
N VAL A 122 9.80 -9.42 11.63
CA VAL A 122 10.17 -9.80 10.26
C VAL A 122 9.02 -9.53 9.29
N ILE A 123 7.80 -9.97 9.62
CA ILE A 123 6.61 -9.73 8.80
C ILE A 123 6.34 -8.22 8.67
N GLY A 124 6.51 -7.46 9.76
CA GLY A 124 6.42 -5.99 9.77
C GLY A 124 7.40 -5.31 8.82
N PHE A 125 8.65 -5.77 8.81
CA PHE A 125 9.69 -5.22 7.96
C PHE A 125 9.39 -5.43 6.47
N PHE A 126 9.09 -6.66 6.05
CA PHE A 126 8.78 -6.97 4.64
C PHE A 126 7.52 -6.27 4.15
N SER A 127 6.54 -6.11 5.04
CA SER A 127 5.29 -5.47 4.66
C SER A 127 5.41 -3.97 4.42
N LYS A 128 6.29 -3.30 5.18
CA LYS A 128 6.61 -1.89 4.94
C LYS A 128 7.22 -1.68 3.55
N SER A 129 8.19 -2.50 3.15
CA SER A 129 8.78 -2.43 1.81
C SER A 129 7.75 -2.66 0.71
N ALA A 130 6.90 -3.68 0.85
CA ALA A 130 5.84 -3.95 -0.13
C ALA A 130 4.85 -2.78 -0.28
N SER A 131 4.52 -2.09 0.82
CA SER A 131 3.64 -0.92 0.75
C SER A 131 4.30 0.27 0.08
N GLU A 132 5.59 0.50 0.31
CA GLU A 132 6.33 1.58 -0.34
C GLU A 132 6.39 1.37 -1.86
N ASP A 133 6.65 0.14 -2.31
CA ASP A 133 6.64 -0.23 -3.72
C ASP A 133 5.26 -0.01 -4.37
N MET A 134 4.19 -0.46 -3.71
CA MET A 134 2.81 -0.24 -4.20
C MET A 134 2.46 1.25 -4.32
N THR A 135 2.90 2.08 -3.37
CA THR A 135 2.66 3.53 -3.45
C THR A 135 3.45 4.18 -4.60
N GLY A 136 4.68 3.72 -4.84
CA GLY A 136 5.48 4.16 -5.99
C GLY A 136 4.83 3.82 -7.32
N GLU A 137 4.37 2.57 -7.49
CA GLU A 137 3.65 2.13 -8.69
C GLU A 137 2.35 2.90 -8.93
N ALA A 138 1.58 3.17 -7.87
CA ALA A 138 0.34 3.94 -7.98
C ALA A 138 0.59 5.39 -8.44
N LEU A 139 1.66 6.01 -7.93
CA LEU A 139 2.07 7.36 -8.36
C LEU A 139 2.54 7.35 -9.81
N GLU A 140 3.35 6.37 -10.22
CA GLU A 140 3.79 6.18 -11.60
C GLU A 140 2.59 6.03 -12.56
N GLN A 141 1.62 5.17 -12.22
CA GLN A 141 0.41 4.96 -13.03
C GLN A 141 -0.43 6.23 -13.14
N THR A 142 -0.59 6.97 -12.04
CA THR A 142 -1.36 8.22 -12.02
C THR A 142 -0.69 9.28 -12.89
N ALA A 143 0.63 9.46 -12.76
CA ALA A 143 1.40 10.41 -13.56
C ALA A 143 1.37 10.05 -15.04
N LYS A 144 1.56 8.77 -15.38
CA LYS A 144 1.44 8.26 -16.75
C LYS A 144 0.06 8.52 -17.34
N GLY A 145 -1.00 8.23 -16.58
CA GLY A 145 -2.38 8.46 -17.00
C GLY A 145 -2.65 9.93 -17.30
N LEU A 146 -2.26 10.82 -16.38
CA LEU A 146 -2.45 12.27 -16.53
C LEU A 146 -1.67 12.82 -17.73
N LEU A 147 -0.42 12.41 -17.92
CA LEU A 147 0.39 12.79 -19.07
C LEU A 147 -0.23 12.30 -20.38
N GLN A 148 -0.74 11.08 -20.41
CA GLN A 148 -1.36 10.48 -21.59
C GLN A 148 -2.66 11.20 -21.97
N VAL A 149 -3.49 11.57 -20.98
CA VAL A 149 -4.71 12.37 -21.21
C VAL A 149 -4.35 13.71 -21.85
N ARG A 150 -3.38 14.44 -21.28
CA ARG A 150 -2.92 15.73 -21.85
C ARG A 150 -2.42 15.59 -23.29
N LEU A 151 -1.67 14.53 -23.59
CA LEU A 151 -1.19 14.28 -24.95
C LEU A 151 -2.34 13.99 -25.92
N MET A 152 -3.39 13.29 -25.50
CA MET A 152 -4.57 13.04 -26.32
C MET A 152 -5.37 14.33 -26.58
N GLU A 153 -5.56 15.16 -25.56
CA GLU A 153 -6.28 16.45 -25.70
C GLU A 153 -5.56 17.38 -26.68
N ILE A 154 -4.23 17.48 -26.59
CA ILE A 154 -3.43 18.27 -27.52
C ILE A 154 -3.54 17.70 -28.95
N GLU A 155 -3.47 16.38 -29.10
CA GLU A 155 -3.62 15.72 -30.40
C GLU A 155 -4.98 16.00 -31.05
N GLU A 156 -6.06 15.94 -30.29
CA GLU A 156 -7.42 16.21 -30.76
C GLU A 156 -7.57 17.66 -31.26
N ILE A 157 -7.01 18.63 -30.52
CA ILE A 157 -7.04 20.04 -30.94
C ILE A 157 -6.22 20.23 -32.22
N LEU A 158 -5.04 19.63 -32.30
CA LEU A 158 -4.17 19.72 -33.47
C LEU A 158 -4.77 19.06 -34.72
N ILE A 159 -5.44 17.92 -34.57
CA ILE A 159 -6.17 17.26 -35.67
C ILE A 159 -7.31 18.14 -36.18
N THR A 160 -8.05 18.79 -35.26
CA THR A 160 -9.13 19.71 -35.63
C THR A 160 -8.62 20.89 -36.46
N LYS A 161 -7.39 21.35 -36.21
CA LYS A 161 -6.72 22.45 -36.90
C LYS A 161 -5.87 22.02 -38.09
N ARG A 162 -5.94 20.75 -38.52
CA ARG A 162 -5.07 20.18 -39.56
C ARG A 162 -5.15 20.90 -40.92
N HIS A 163 -6.30 21.50 -41.21
CA HIS A 163 -6.54 22.21 -42.47
C HIS A 163 -6.10 23.67 -42.45
N GLU A 164 -5.61 24.20 -41.32
CA GLU A 164 -5.09 25.56 -41.21
C GLU A 164 -3.68 25.65 -41.83
N GLU A 165 -3.41 26.73 -42.55
CA GLU A 165 -2.10 26.97 -43.16
C GLU A 165 -1.00 27.03 -42.09
N GLY A 166 0.10 26.29 -42.31
CA GLY A 166 1.24 26.26 -41.40
C GLY A 166 1.11 25.35 -40.18
N MET A 167 0.00 24.61 -40.01
CA MET A 167 -0.18 23.69 -38.87
C MET A 167 0.47 22.31 -39.06
N GLN A 168 0.73 21.88 -40.29
CA GLN A 168 1.33 20.57 -40.56
C GLN A 168 2.70 20.37 -39.86
N PRO A 169 3.65 21.34 -39.89
CA PRO A 169 4.90 21.24 -39.13
C PRO A 169 4.72 21.12 -37.61
N VAL A 170 3.68 21.76 -37.05
CA VAL A 170 3.35 21.69 -35.61
C VAL A 170 2.85 20.29 -35.26
N ILE A 171 1.96 19.73 -36.08
CA ILE A 171 1.42 18.37 -35.93
C ILE A 171 2.56 17.34 -35.99
N ASP A 172 3.44 17.44 -36.97
CA ASP A 172 4.57 16.52 -37.13
C ASP A 172 5.55 16.61 -35.96
N SER A 173 5.81 17.83 -35.46
CA SER A 173 6.65 18.05 -34.28
C SER A 173 6.03 17.46 -33.02
N PHE A 174 4.71 17.62 -32.85
CA PHE A 174 3.98 17.05 -31.73
C PHE A 174 3.96 15.51 -31.76
N ALA A 175 3.78 14.91 -32.94
CA ALA A 175 3.84 13.46 -33.11
C ALA A 175 5.19 12.88 -32.64
N ARG A 176 6.30 13.56 -32.98
CA ARG A 176 7.65 13.17 -32.51
C ARG A 176 7.82 13.33 -31.00
N LEU A 177 7.27 14.39 -30.42
CA LEU A 177 7.29 14.60 -28.97
C LEU A 177 6.51 13.48 -28.25
N LYS A 178 5.30 13.17 -28.73
CA LYS A 178 4.45 12.10 -28.21
C LYS A 178 5.15 10.75 -28.27
N GLU A 179 5.75 10.41 -29.40
CA GLU A 179 6.53 9.18 -29.57
C GLU A 179 7.70 9.12 -28.58
N ARG A 180 8.45 10.23 -28.41
CA ARG A 180 9.58 10.26 -27.47
C ARG A 180 9.12 10.09 -26.02
N ILE A 181 8.04 10.74 -25.62
CA ILE A 181 7.48 10.59 -24.26
C ILE A 181 7.04 9.14 -24.02
N GLN A 182 6.39 8.50 -25.00
CA GLN A 182 5.96 7.11 -24.91
C GLN A 182 7.13 6.12 -24.87
N ALA A 183 8.22 6.43 -25.56
CA ALA A 183 9.45 5.64 -25.56
C ALA A 183 10.34 5.89 -24.32
N SER A 184 10.09 6.96 -23.57
CA SER A 184 10.88 7.34 -22.40
C SER A 184 10.56 6.45 -21.20
N THR A 185 11.45 6.46 -20.21
CA THR A 185 11.19 5.81 -18.92
C THR A 185 9.92 6.40 -18.29
N PRO A 186 9.04 5.61 -17.65
CA PRO A 186 7.83 6.15 -17.03
C PRO A 186 8.13 7.31 -16.08
N PHE A 187 7.25 8.32 -16.10
CA PHE A 187 7.34 9.49 -15.22
C PHE A 187 7.04 9.06 -13.78
N MET A 188 7.63 9.76 -12.81
CA MET A 188 7.54 9.48 -11.37
C MET A 188 8.14 8.13 -10.92
N ARG A 189 8.82 7.39 -11.81
CA ARG A 189 9.53 6.16 -11.44
C ARG A 189 10.79 6.41 -10.62
N ILE A 190 11.48 7.52 -10.85
CA ILE A 190 12.73 7.89 -10.15
C ILE A 190 12.44 9.08 -9.25
N THR A 191 11.92 8.80 -8.06
CA THR A 191 11.52 9.82 -7.08
C THR A 191 12.69 10.37 -6.26
N ASN A 192 13.80 9.62 -6.17
CA ASN A 192 14.97 9.98 -5.35
C ASN A 192 15.90 11.01 -6.00
N ASN A 193 15.73 11.32 -7.28
CA ASN A 193 16.54 12.33 -7.97
C ASN A 193 15.71 13.61 -8.18
N ARG A 194 16.04 14.66 -7.41
CA ARG A 194 15.35 15.97 -7.51
C ARG A 194 15.43 16.57 -8.90
N ALA A 195 16.56 16.42 -9.61
CA ALA A 195 16.73 16.97 -10.95
C ALA A 195 15.80 16.28 -11.96
N VAL A 196 15.56 14.98 -11.81
CA VAL A 196 14.58 14.24 -12.64
C VAL A 196 13.16 14.71 -12.34
N ASN A 197 12.78 14.83 -11.06
CA ASN A 197 11.46 15.34 -10.69
C ASN A 197 11.21 16.78 -11.20
N ASP A 198 12.20 17.66 -11.08
CA ASP A 198 12.09 19.04 -11.58
C ASP A 198 11.93 19.09 -13.10
N ALA A 199 12.61 18.20 -13.83
CA ALA A 199 12.45 18.07 -15.28
C ALA A 199 11.06 17.55 -15.65
N GLU A 200 10.55 16.54 -14.94
CA GLU A 200 9.21 15.98 -15.17
C GLU A 200 8.09 16.99 -14.89
N ASN A 201 8.23 17.78 -13.83
CA ASN A 201 7.30 18.86 -13.51
C ASN A 201 7.29 19.92 -14.61
N LYS A 202 8.48 20.37 -15.07
CA LYS A 202 8.59 21.33 -16.17
C LYS A 202 8.00 20.83 -17.48
N ILE A 203 8.17 19.54 -17.79
CA ILE A 203 7.54 18.92 -18.97
C ILE A 203 6.01 18.97 -18.82
N SER A 204 5.50 18.64 -17.65
CA SER A 204 4.06 18.65 -17.36
C SER A 204 3.47 20.07 -17.46
N GLU A 205 4.13 21.06 -16.88
CA GLU A 205 3.76 22.48 -16.95
C GLU A 205 3.77 23.00 -18.39
N LYS A 206 4.78 22.64 -19.19
CA LYS A 206 4.84 23.05 -20.60
C LYS A 206 3.74 22.41 -21.43
N LEU A 207 3.40 21.15 -21.20
CA LEU A 207 2.28 20.50 -21.89
C LEU A 207 0.93 21.14 -21.50
N GLU A 208 0.77 21.54 -20.25
CA GLU A 208 -0.42 22.27 -19.80
C GLU A 208 -0.52 23.66 -20.41
N TYR A 209 0.60 24.38 -20.47
CA TYR A 209 0.67 25.67 -21.16
C TYR A 209 0.41 25.53 -22.67
N LEU A 210 0.93 24.46 -23.31
CA LEU A 210 0.66 24.15 -24.71
C LEU A 210 -0.84 23.95 -24.96
N LEU A 211 -1.48 23.12 -24.13
CA LEU A 211 -2.91 22.84 -24.20
C LEU A 211 -3.72 24.14 -24.06
N ALA A 212 -3.48 24.90 -22.99
CA ALA A 212 -4.17 26.15 -22.73
C ALA A 212 -3.99 27.17 -23.87
N SER A 213 -2.79 27.25 -24.45
CA SER A 213 -2.49 28.15 -25.56
C SER A 213 -3.14 27.70 -26.88
N LEU A 214 -3.22 26.40 -27.13
CA LEU A 214 -3.91 25.84 -28.29
C LEU A 214 -5.42 26.04 -28.20
N GLU A 215 -6.00 26.01 -27.00
CA GLU A 215 -7.40 26.37 -26.76
C GLU A 215 -7.64 27.88 -26.90
N ALA A 216 -6.78 28.71 -26.32
CA ALA A 216 -6.88 30.16 -26.34
C ALA A 216 -6.61 30.77 -27.73
N SER A 217 -5.79 30.13 -28.56
CA SER A 217 -5.51 30.55 -29.95
C SER A 217 -6.74 30.53 -30.85
N LYS A 218 -7.89 29.98 -30.41
CA LYS A 218 -9.20 30.25 -31.02
C LYS A 218 -9.53 31.75 -31.11
N ILE A 219 -8.88 32.59 -30.30
CA ILE A 219 -9.18 34.02 -30.14
C ILE A 219 -8.13 34.92 -30.83
N ASN A 220 -6.86 34.49 -30.95
CA ASN A 220 -5.82 35.30 -31.60
C ASN A 220 -4.65 34.46 -32.20
N PRO A 221 -4.64 34.19 -33.52
CA PRO A 221 -3.73 33.23 -34.16
C PRO A 221 -2.27 33.68 -34.34
N HIS A 222 -1.92 34.95 -34.10
CA HIS A 222 -0.60 35.50 -34.42
C HIS A 222 0.41 35.60 -33.26
N SER A 223 0.10 35.09 -32.06
CA SER A 223 0.91 35.35 -30.85
C SER A 223 1.56 34.12 -30.20
N PHE A 224 1.36 32.91 -30.73
CA PHE A 224 1.78 31.67 -30.06
C PHE A 224 2.70 30.82 -30.93
N ASP A 225 3.97 30.68 -30.52
CA ASP A 225 4.93 29.76 -31.12
C ASP A 225 4.76 28.35 -30.57
N ALA A 226 3.71 27.66 -31.05
CA ALA A 226 3.43 26.28 -30.68
C ALA A 226 4.60 25.33 -31.00
N GLN A 227 5.26 25.55 -32.14
CA GLN A 227 6.35 24.70 -32.60
C GLN A 227 7.58 24.82 -31.70
N GLY A 228 7.97 26.04 -31.33
CA GLY A 228 9.07 26.29 -30.40
C GLY A 228 8.82 25.65 -29.03
N LEU A 229 7.60 25.74 -28.51
CA LEU A 229 7.24 25.15 -27.22
C LEU A 229 7.28 23.61 -27.24
N ILE A 230 6.79 22.99 -28.32
CA ILE A 230 6.87 21.53 -28.53
C ILE A 230 8.32 21.08 -28.57
N GLU A 231 9.17 21.79 -29.31
CA GLU A 231 10.58 21.44 -29.47
C GLU A 231 11.37 21.65 -28.16
N GLU A 232 11.07 22.70 -27.40
CA GLU A 232 11.65 22.92 -26.07
C GLU A 232 11.23 21.80 -25.10
N THR A 233 9.96 21.39 -25.12
CA THR A 233 9.46 20.28 -24.31
C THR A 233 10.17 18.97 -24.69
N ARG A 234 10.40 18.74 -25.99
CA ARG A 234 11.15 17.58 -26.48
C ARG A 234 12.59 17.55 -25.95
N ARG A 235 13.27 18.71 -25.93
CA ARG A 235 14.62 18.84 -25.36
C ARG A 235 14.64 18.53 -23.87
N LEU A 236 13.63 18.96 -23.12
CA LEU A 236 13.51 18.62 -21.70
C LEU A 236 13.33 17.11 -21.46
N VAL A 237 12.57 16.42 -22.32
CA VAL A 237 12.43 14.96 -22.24
C VAL A 237 13.79 14.28 -22.46
N VAL A 238 14.58 14.73 -23.44
CA VAL A 238 15.93 14.20 -23.67
C VAL A 238 16.88 14.52 -22.51
N GLN A 239 16.82 15.73 -21.96
CA GLN A 239 17.63 16.10 -20.80
C GLN A 239 17.28 15.25 -19.57
N ARG A 240 16.00 15.00 -19.33
CA ARG A 240 15.53 14.10 -18.27
C ARG A 240 16.15 12.71 -18.45
N GLU A 241 16.14 12.15 -19.65
CA GLU A 241 16.71 10.83 -19.91
C GLU A 241 18.22 10.78 -19.64
N GLN A 242 18.95 11.86 -19.93
CA GLN A 242 20.38 11.95 -19.59
C GLN A 242 20.61 11.97 -18.07
N LEU A 243 19.74 12.65 -17.32
CA LEU A 243 19.79 12.69 -15.84
C LEU A 243 19.50 11.34 -15.18
N ILE A 244 18.92 10.39 -15.91
CA ILE A 244 18.66 9.03 -15.42
C ILE A 244 19.91 8.14 -15.57
N ILE A 245 20.73 8.40 -16.59
CA ILE A 245 21.90 7.58 -16.94
C ILE A 245 23.14 7.99 -16.13
N THR A 246 23.15 9.21 -15.58
CA THR A 246 24.27 9.81 -14.84
C THR A 246 24.09 9.65 -13.33
#